data_AF-A0A2G3A5X9-F1
#
_entry.id   AF-A0A2G3A5X9-F1
#
_cell.length_a   1.000
_cell.length_b   1.000
_cell.length_c   1.000
_cell.angle_alpha   90.00
_cell.angle_beta   90.00
_cell.angle_gamma   90.00
#
_symmetry.space_group_name_H-M   'P 1'
#
loop_
_entity.id
_entity.type
_entity.pdbx_description
1 polymer ?
#
loop_
_entity_poly.entity_id
_entity_poly.type
_entity_poly.pdbx_seq_one_letter_code
_entity_poly.pdbx_strand_id
1 'polypeptide(L)'
;MSKLGIFCNPEGEKLHHEWLDSDNFTDLFEAEKEKEEYDDNDDNNSNNNIMEELGDAFNVYDENRDGFIDEMELQKVLLALGLKEAAELENCRKMILAFDQNGDGKIDFAEFVEMI
;
A
#
# COMPACT_ATOMS: atom_id res chain seq x y z
N MET A 1 30.53 -34.70 4.18
CA MET A 1 30.30 -35.02 5.61
C MET A 1 28.82 -34.70 5.85
N SER A 2 27.88 -35.57 6.17
CA SER A 2 27.92 -36.97 6.60
C SER A 2 26.52 -37.57 6.33
N LYS A 3 26.51 -38.89 6.31
CA LYS A 3 25.43 -39.83 5.99
C LYS A 3 24.26 -39.74 7.00
N LEU A 4 23.02 -39.78 6.51
CA LEU A 4 21.87 -40.33 7.22
C LEU A 4 20.97 -40.94 6.13
N GLY A 5 20.61 -42.22 6.08
CA GLY A 5 20.70 -43.25 7.08
C GLY A 5 19.36 -43.95 7.22
N ILE A 6 19.01 -44.79 6.22
CA ILE A 6 18.16 -45.99 6.34
C ILE A 6 16.68 -45.78 6.72
N PHE A 7 15.76 -46.17 5.83
CA PHE A 7 14.91 -47.36 6.01
C PHE A 7 14.20 -47.68 4.69
N CYS A 8 14.66 -48.73 3.99
CA CYS A 8 13.72 -49.52 3.22
C CYS A 8 12.92 -50.35 4.22
N ASN A 9 11.59 -50.26 4.22
CA ASN A 9 10.78 -51.41 4.59
C ASN A 9 9.62 -51.57 3.59
N PRO A 10 9.28 -52.82 3.23
CA PRO A 10 8.34 -53.19 2.20
C PRO A 10 6.92 -53.21 2.78
N GLU A 11 5.92 -53.33 1.91
CA GLU A 11 4.49 -53.45 2.26
C GLU A 11 3.78 -52.11 2.45
N GLY A 12 3.54 -51.47 1.30
CA GLY A 12 2.17 -51.28 0.82
C GLY A 12 1.24 -50.46 1.71
N GLU A 13 1.39 -49.13 1.68
CA GLU A 13 0.26 -48.20 1.60
C GLU A 13 0.78 -46.81 1.20
N LYS A 14 0.22 -46.26 0.12
CA LYS A 14 0.55 -44.92 -0.39
C LYS A 14 -0.01 -43.88 0.58
N LEU A 15 0.86 -43.21 1.34
CA LEU A 15 0.50 -42.01 2.08
C LEU A 15 1.01 -40.77 1.36
N HIS A 16 0.02 -39.98 0.97
CA HIS A 16 0.14 -38.66 0.37
C HIS A 16 0.62 -37.66 1.43
N HIS A 17 1.34 -36.64 0.95
CA HIS A 17 1.44 -35.31 1.53
C HIS A 17 2.57 -35.02 2.54
N GLU A 18 3.19 -33.86 2.30
CA GLU A 18 4.06 -33.07 3.17
C GLU A 18 5.48 -33.62 3.43
N TRP A 19 6.44 -33.17 2.61
CA TRP A 19 7.54 -32.29 3.05
C TRP A 19 8.28 -31.70 1.83
N LEU A 20 8.61 -30.42 1.93
CA LEU A 20 9.01 -29.51 0.86
C LEU A 20 10.45 -29.77 0.38
N ASP A 21 10.64 -29.98 -0.92
CA ASP A 21 11.93 -29.65 -1.57
C ASP A 21 11.88 -28.17 -1.99
N SER A 22 12.76 -27.39 -1.38
CA SER A 22 12.76 -25.92 -1.29
C SER A 22 13.10 -25.16 -2.60
N ASP A 23 13.14 -25.81 -3.77
CA ASP A 23 13.59 -25.17 -5.01
C ASP A 23 12.61 -25.33 -6.19
N ASN A 24 11.37 -25.72 -5.95
CA ASN A 24 10.30 -25.58 -6.94
C ASN A 24 9.01 -25.10 -6.27
N PHE A 25 8.96 -23.80 -5.95
CA PHE A 25 7.78 -23.14 -5.37
C PHE A 25 6.58 -23.08 -6.36
N THR A 26 6.75 -23.62 -7.57
CA THR A 26 5.77 -23.61 -8.66
C THR A 26 4.76 -24.77 -8.59
N ASP A 27 5.06 -25.86 -7.89
CA ASP A 27 4.17 -27.04 -7.85
C ASP A 27 3.10 -26.97 -6.74
N LEU A 28 3.07 -25.89 -5.94
CA LEU A 28 2.06 -25.71 -4.88
C LEU A 28 0.75 -25.06 -5.41
N PHE A 29 0.74 -24.58 -6.65
CA PHE A 29 -0.45 -23.98 -7.28
C PHE A 29 -1.20 -24.93 -8.23
N GLU A 30 -0.73 -26.18 -8.42
CA GLU A 30 -1.34 -27.11 -9.38
C GLU A 30 -2.46 -27.99 -8.84
N ALA A 31 -2.78 -27.93 -7.54
CA ALA A 31 -3.85 -28.74 -6.94
C ALA A 31 -5.18 -27.99 -6.69
N GLU A 32 -5.26 -26.68 -6.91
CA GLU A 32 -6.50 -25.88 -6.72
C GLU A 32 -7.03 -25.26 -8.02
N LYS A 33 -6.66 -25.85 -9.15
CA LYS A 33 -7.00 -25.42 -10.51
C LYS A 33 -8.47 -25.60 -10.89
N GLU A 34 -9.40 -24.92 -10.21
CA GLU A 34 -10.66 -24.48 -10.80
C GLU A 34 -11.03 -23.07 -10.31
N LYS A 35 -10.74 -22.07 -11.16
CA LYS A 35 -10.97 -20.62 -11.02
C LYS A 35 -9.88 -19.96 -10.17
N GLU A 36 -9.00 -19.12 -10.69
CA GLU A 36 -9.29 -17.95 -11.52
C GLU A 36 -8.13 -17.68 -12.50
N GLU A 37 -8.47 -16.91 -13.51
CA GLU A 37 -7.65 -16.41 -14.60
C GLU A 37 -6.44 -15.61 -14.05
N TYR A 38 -5.24 -16.22 -14.05
CA TYR A 38 -4.00 -15.47 -13.81
C TYR A 38 -3.65 -14.73 -15.11
N ASP A 39 -4.05 -13.46 -15.17
CA ASP A 39 -3.70 -12.53 -16.23
C ASP A 39 -2.23 -12.09 -16.03
N ASP A 40 -1.34 -12.74 -16.76
CA ASP A 40 0.09 -12.44 -16.80
C ASP A 40 0.32 -11.23 -17.72
N ASN A 41 -0.04 -10.01 -17.27
CA ASN A 41 0.38 -8.72 -17.85
C ASN A 41 -0.09 -7.54 -16.97
N ASP A 42 0.68 -7.07 -15.98
CA ASP A 42 0.52 -5.64 -15.59
C ASP A 42 1.68 -5.01 -14.80
N ASP A 43 2.83 -4.81 -15.43
CA ASP A 43 3.87 -3.88 -14.93
C ASP A 43 3.51 -2.40 -15.21
N ASN A 44 2.24 -2.11 -15.56
CA ASN A 44 1.72 -0.74 -15.74
C ASN A 44 0.59 -0.39 -14.75
N ASN A 45 0.12 -1.33 -13.91
CA ASN A 45 -0.95 -1.08 -12.92
C ASN A 45 -0.48 -0.34 -11.66
N SER A 46 0.79 -0.51 -11.28
CA SER A 46 1.25 -0.07 -9.96
C SER A 46 1.14 1.46 -9.78
N ASN A 47 1.37 2.23 -10.85
CA ASN A 47 1.22 3.69 -10.83
C ASN A 47 -0.25 4.15 -10.78
N ASN A 48 -1.18 3.37 -11.34
CA ASN A 48 -2.60 3.74 -11.34
C ASN A 48 -3.20 3.59 -9.92
N ASN A 49 -2.81 2.54 -9.20
CA ASN A 49 -3.23 2.35 -7.81
C ASN A 49 -2.71 3.46 -6.89
N ILE A 50 -1.45 3.89 -7.05
CA ILE A 50 -0.89 4.97 -6.22
C ILE A 50 -1.63 6.29 -6.46
N MET A 51 -1.96 6.62 -7.72
CA MET A 51 -2.76 7.82 -8.02
C MET A 51 -4.18 7.74 -7.45
N GLU A 52 -4.79 6.56 -7.44
CA GLU A 52 -6.11 6.34 -6.83
C GLU A 52 -6.03 6.50 -5.30
N GLU A 53 -5.03 5.90 -4.65
CA GLU A 53 -4.79 6.06 -3.21
C GLU A 53 -4.49 7.51 -2.80
N LEU A 54 -3.69 8.23 -3.61
CA LEU A 54 -3.40 9.66 -3.39
C LEU A 54 -4.66 10.51 -3.59
N GLY A 55 -5.50 10.19 -4.58
CA GLY A 55 -6.79 10.85 -4.80
C GLY A 55 -7.76 10.63 -3.64
N ASP A 56 -7.85 9.41 -3.14
CA ASP A 56 -8.66 9.08 -1.97
C ASP A 56 -8.15 9.77 -0.71
N ALA A 57 -6.83 9.78 -0.50
CA ALA A 57 -6.22 10.53 0.59
C ALA A 57 -6.54 12.03 0.49
N PHE A 58 -6.36 12.63 -0.69
CA PHE A 58 -6.66 14.03 -0.94
C PHE A 58 -8.14 14.35 -0.63
N ASN A 59 -9.06 13.50 -1.05
CA ASN A 59 -10.49 13.64 -0.77
C ASN A 59 -10.86 13.55 0.72
N VAL A 60 -9.99 12.96 1.55
CA VAL A 60 -10.17 12.96 3.02
C VAL A 60 -9.77 14.31 3.62
N TYR A 61 -8.81 15.00 3.02
CA TYR A 61 -8.40 16.34 3.43
C TYR A 61 -9.35 17.43 2.88
N ASP A 62 -9.66 17.39 1.60
CA ASP A 62 -10.53 18.36 0.91
C ASP A 62 -12.03 18.06 1.18
N GLU A 63 -12.51 18.56 2.33
CA GLU A 63 -13.91 18.39 2.75
C GLU A 63 -14.88 19.13 1.82
N ASN A 64 -14.46 20.28 1.29
CA ASN A 64 -15.30 21.15 0.49
C ASN A 64 -15.29 20.79 -1.02
N ARG A 65 -14.33 19.96 -1.46
CA ARG A 65 -14.12 19.49 -2.83
C ARG A 65 -13.83 20.61 -3.84
N ASP A 66 -13.10 21.65 -3.42
CA ASP A 66 -12.66 22.74 -4.29
C ASP A 66 -11.36 22.39 -5.05
N GLY A 67 -10.75 21.23 -4.75
CA GLY A 67 -9.51 20.78 -5.35
C GLY A 67 -8.26 21.31 -4.66
N PHE A 68 -8.41 21.93 -3.49
CA PHE A 68 -7.33 22.49 -2.69
C PHE A 68 -7.50 22.13 -1.22
N ILE A 69 -6.40 21.97 -0.50
CA ILE A 69 -6.43 21.78 0.96
C ILE A 69 -6.10 23.13 1.62
N ASP A 70 -7.07 23.70 2.34
CA ASP A 70 -6.85 24.93 3.09
C ASP A 70 -6.30 24.68 4.51
N GLU A 71 -5.87 25.76 5.18
CA GLU A 71 -5.31 25.71 6.54
C GLU A 71 -6.30 25.16 7.60
N MET A 72 -7.60 25.27 7.37
CA MET A 72 -8.64 24.77 8.28
C MET A 72 -8.93 23.28 8.04
N GLU A 73 -8.94 22.84 6.79
CA GLU A 73 -9.10 21.45 6.36
C GLU A 73 -7.92 20.62 6.82
N LEU A 74 -6.70 21.11 6.59
CA LEU A 74 -5.49 20.51 7.11
C LEU A 74 -5.55 20.40 8.65
N GLN A 75 -5.95 21.47 9.33
CA GLN A 75 -6.10 21.46 10.79
C GLN A 75 -7.08 20.39 11.27
N LYS A 76 -8.26 20.28 10.66
CA LYS A 76 -9.27 19.30 11.05
C LYS A 76 -8.75 17.87 10.94
N VAL A 77 -8.10 17.53 9.83
CA VAL A 77 -7.58 16.18 9.64
C VAL A 77 -6.42 15.89 10.60
N LEU A 78 -5.48 16.81 10.77
CA LEU A 78 -4.37 16.63 11.70
C LEU A 78 -4.87 16.47 13.15
N LEU A 79 -5.90 17.23 13.56
CA LEU A 79 -6.54 17.07 14.86
C LEU A 79 -7.28 15.72 14.97
N ALA A 80 -7.94 15.26 13.91
CA ALA A 80 -8.60 13.95 13.86
C ALA A 80 -7.59 12.80 13.99
N LEU A 81 -6.38 12.97 13.46
CA LEU A 81 -5.24 12.06 13.62
C LEU A 81 -4.58 12.16 15.01
N GLY A 82 -4.98 13.11 15.84
CA GLY A 82 -4.46 13.29 17.20
C GLY A 82 -3.16 14.10 17.29
N LEU A 83 -2.76 14.78 16.21
CA LEU A 83 -1.61 15.68 16.20
C LEU A 83 -2.00 17.01 16.86
N LYS A 84 -1.40 17.27 18.03
CA LYS A 84 -1.68 18.48 18.82
C LYS A 84 -1.02 19.72 18.22
N GLU A 85 -0.02 19.53 17.37
CA GLU A 85 0.70 20.55 16.64
C GLU A 85 -0.24 21.38 15.76
N ALA A 86 -1.31 20.74 15.26
CA ALA A 86 -2.36 21.39 14.47
C ALA A 86 -3.37 22.18 15.31
N ALA A 87 -3.31 22.13 16.65
CA ALA A 87 -4.19 22.92 17.51
C ALA A 87 -4.03 24.43 17.28
N GLU A 88 -2.85 24.86 16.84
CA GLU A 88 -2.59 26.23 16.44
C GLU A 88 -2.65 26.35 14.92
N LEU A 89 -3.53 27.21 14.42
CA LEU A 89 -3.69 27.48 12.99
C LEU A 89 -2.38 27.98 12.35
N GLU A 90 -1.55 28.72 13.11
CA GLU A 90 -0.26 29.20 12.64
C GLU A 90 0.70 28.06 12.27
N ASN A 91 0.63 26.91 12.95
CA ASN A 91 1.46 25.75 12.62
C ASN A 91 0.98 25.08 11.33
N CYS A 92 -0.34 25.01 11.12
CA CYS A 92 -0.91 24.51 9.87
C CYS A 92 -0.51 25.41 8.70
N ARG A 93 -0.55 26.73 8.91
CA ARG A 93 -0.09 27.71 7.93
C ARG A 93 1.41 27.55 7.60
N LYS A 94 2.25 27.29 8.60
CA LYS A 94 3.68 27.00 8.38
C LYS A 94 3.91 25.70 7.62
N MET A 95 3.10 24.67 7.86
CA MET A 95 3.14 23.42 7.10
C MET A 95 2.77 23.65 5.65
N ILE A 96 1.66 24.37 5.38
CA ILE A 96 1.26 24.72 4.01
C ILE A 96 2.39 25.49 3.32
N LEU A 97 2.91 26.54 3.93
CA LEU A 97 4.01 27.33 3.37
C LEU A 97 5.31 26.55 3.09
N ALA A 98 5.47 25.35 3.66
CA ALA A 98 6.62 24.51 3.37
C ALA A 98 6.48 23.71 2.06
N PHE A 99 5.25 23.49 1.60
CA PHE A 99 4.92 22.69 0.41
C PHE A 99 4.23 23.51 -0.69
N ASP A 100 3.65 24.66 -0.34
CA ASP A 100 3.07 25.66 -1.25
C ASP A 100 4.17 26.26 -2.14
N GLN A 101 4.25 25.79 -3.38
CA GLN A 101 5.22 26.25 -4.37
C GLN A 101 4.69 27.43 -5.16
N ASN A 102 3.37 27.45 -5.38
CA ASN A 102 2.71 28.46 -6.19
C ASN A 102 2.46 29.78 -5.41
N GLY A 103 2.51 29.73 -4.08
CA GLY A 103 2.35 30.84 -3.14
C GLY A 103 0.91 31.26 -2.90
N ASP A 104 -0.08 30.40 -3.16
CA ASP A 104 -1.51 30.70 -3.02
C ASP A 104 -2.03 30.51 -1.59
N GLY A 105 -1.22 29.95 -0.70
CA GLY A 105 -1.57 29.67 0.69
C GLY A 105 -2.50 28.47 0.86
N LYS A 106 -2.60 27.61 -0.14
CA LYS A 106 -3.29 26.32 -0.14
C LYS A 106 -2.33 25.24 -0.66
N ILE A 107 -2.77 23.98 -0.63
CA ILE A 107 -2.05 22.87 -1.27
C ILE A 107 -2.94 22.32 -2.37
N ASP A 108 -2.48 22.40 -3.63
CA ASP A 108 -3.14 21.76 -4.75
C ASP A 108 -2.81 20.26 -4.84
N PHE A 109 -3.53 19.51 -5.68
CA PHE A 109 -3.28 18.06 -5.82
C PHE A 109 -1.84 17.74 -6.28
N ALA A 110 -1.23 18.58 -7.14
CA ALA A 110 0.14 18.33 -7.60
C ALA A 110 1.16 18.57 -6.48
N GLU A 111 0.98 19.63 -5.70
CA GLU A 111 1.78 19.94 -4.51
C GLU A 111 1.62 18.86 -3.43
N PHE A 112 0.41 18.30 -3.28
CA PHE A 112 0.15 17.17 -2.39
C PHE A 112 0.87 15.89 -2.84
N VAL A 113 0.94 15.62 -4.15
CA VAL A 113 1.68 14.47 -4.68
C VAL A 113 3.18 14.64 -4.46
N GLU A 114 3.73 15.84 -4.60
CA GLU A 114 5.16 16.10 -4.32
C GLU A 114 5.51 16.03 -2.82
N MET A 115 4.51 16.06 -1.93
CA MET A 115 4.70 15.91 -0.49
C MET A 115 5.00 14.44 -0.08
N ILE A 116 4.53 13.44 -0.85
CA ILE A 116 4.62 12.01 -0.52
C ILE A 116 5.78 11.34 -1.28
#